data_AF-A0A4R1V3Y4-F1
#
_entry.id   AF-A0A4R1V3Y4-F1
#
_cell.length_a   1.000
_cell.length_b   1.000
_cell.length_c   1.000
_cell.angle_alpha   90.00
_cell.angle_beta   90.00
_cell.angle_gamma   90.00
#
_symmetry.space_group_name_H-M   'P 1'
#
loop_
_entity.id
_entity.type
_entity.pdbx_description
1 polymer ?
#
loop_
_entity_poly.entity_id
_entity_poly.type
_entity_poly.pdbx_seq_one_letter_code
_entity_poly.pdbx_strand_id
1 'polypeptide(L)' 'MHERLARVFAPLLPLEIRPAPSEVPLMRQMIQYHAARLTDAGMLWLKNRLFAEMAENGMQEG' A
#
# COMPACT_ATOMS: atom_id res chain seq x y z
N MET A 1 -1.36 2.50 7.50
CA MET A 1 -1.52 2.12 6.06
C MET A 1 -1.55 3.33 5.13
N HIS A 2 -2.40 4.34 5.33
CA HIS A 2 -2.37 5.56 4.52
C HIS A 2 -1.79 6.76 5.27
N GLU A 3 -0.90 6.54 6.23
CA GLU A 3 -0.34 7.64 7.02
C GLU A 3 0.36 8.66 6.13
N ARG A 4 1.16 8.19 5.16
CA ARG A 4 1.77 9.06 4.15
C ARG A 4 0.75 9.91 3.39
N LEU A 5 -0.34 9.29 2.91
CA LEU A 5 -1.42 10.00 2.22
C LEU A 5 -2.16 10.96 3.15
N ALA A 6 -2.48 10.53 4.37
CA ALA A 6 -3.13 11.35 5.37
C ALA A 6 -2.29 12.60 5.70
N ARG A 7 -0.97 12.44 5.87
CA ARG A 7 -0.04 13.56 6.09
C ARG A 7 0.02 14.52 4.89
N VAL A 8 -0.05 14.00 3.65
CA VAL A 8 -0.08 14.83 2.43
C VAL A 8 -1.39 15.60 2.28
N PHE A 9 -2.52 14.97 2.61
CA PHE A 9 -3.84 15.57 2.38
C PHE A 9 -4.39 16.37 3.57
N ALA A 10 -3.92 16.12 4.79
CA ALA A 10 -4.31 16.89 5.98
C ALA A 10 -4.16 18.42 5.82
N PRO A 11 -3.09 18.97 5.21
CA PRO A 11 -3.03 20.42 4.96
C PRO A 11 -3.89 20.90 3.79
N LEU A 12 -4.34 19.99 2.90
CA LEU A 12 -5.08 20.33 1.69
C LEU A 12 -6.60 20.25 1.88
N LEU A 13 -7.05 19.59 2.94
CA LEU A 13 -8.46 19.30 3.24
C LEU A 13 -8.75 19.66 4.70
N PRO A 14 -10.01 19.93 5.10
CA PRO A 14 -10.37 20.17 6.49
C PRO A 14 -10.39 18.85 7.30
N LEU A 15 -9.24 18.17 7.39
CA LEU A 15 -9.07 16.87 8.03
C LEU A 15 -8.00 16.93 9.13
N GLU A 16 -8.20 16.18 10.21
CA GLU A 16 -7.26 16.03 11.32
C GLU A 16 -6.94 14.55 11.53
N ILE A 17 -5.66 14.23 11.79
CA ILE A 17 -5.21 12.86 12.06
C ILE A 17 -5.27 12.64 13.58
N ARG A 18 -5.97 11.59 14.02
CA ARG A 18 -6.09 11.20 15.43
C ARG A 18 -5.78 9.72 15.62
N PRO A 19 -5.34 9.28 16.81
CA PRO A 19 -5.17 7.87 17.12
C PRO A 19 -6.50 7.12 16.94
N ALA A 20 -6.42 5.85 16.52
CA ALA A 20 -7.59 5.00 16.41
C ALA A 20 -8.23 4.80 17.80
N PRO A 21 -9.57 4.82 17.91
CA PRO A 21 -10.26 4.69 19.20
C PRO A 21 -10.17 3.28 19.80
N SER A 22 -9.71 2.30 19.02
CA SER A 22 -9.47 0.91 19.43
C SER A 22 -8.36 0.31 18.57
N GLU A 23 -7.83 -0.83 18.99
CA GLU A 23 -6.92 -1.61 18.15
C GLU A 23 -7.62 -2.00 16.85
N VAL A 24 -6.97 -1.71 15.72
CA VAL A 24 -7.43 -2.10 14.40
C VAL A 24 -6.50 -3.21 13.92
N PRO A 25 -7.04 -4.34 13.43
CA PRO A 25 -6.21 -5.43 12.94
C PRO A 25 -5.32 -4.94 11.78
N LEU A 26 -4.09 -5.46 11.72
CA LEU A 26 -3.17 -5.15 10.63
C LEU A 26 -3.79 -5.57 9.30
N MET A 27 -3.91 -4.60 8.40
CA MET A 27 -4.52 -4.82 7.11
C MET A 27 -3.52 -5.45 6.14
N ARG A 28 -3.92 -6.56 5.50
CA ARG A 28 -3.14 -7.24 4.47
C ARG A 28 -3.39 -6.63 3.10
N GLN A 29 -2.34 -6.09 2.48
CA GLN A 29 -2.40 -5.60 1.09
C GLN A 29 -2.27 -6.78 0.12
N MET A 30 -3.13 -6.81 -0.90
CA MET A 30 -3.19 -7.90 -1.88
C MET A 30 -3.28 -7.32 -3.29
N ILE A 31 -2.54 -7.92 -4.24
CA ILE A 31 -2.70 -7.66 -5.67
C ILE A 31 -3.72 -8.65 -6.22
N GLN A 32 -4.79 -8.15 -6.83
CA GLN A 32 -5.84 -8.98 -7.44
C GLN A 32 -5.87 -8.77 -8.95
N TYR A 33 -5.99 -9.87 -9.69
CA TYR A 33 -6.15 -9.88 -11.14
C TYR A 33 -6.94 -11.11 -11.57
N HIS A 34 -7.56 -11.03 -12.75
CA HIS A 34 -8.32 -12.14 -13.30
C HIS A 34 -7.40 -13.34 -13.62
N ALA A 35 -7.87 -14.57 -13.37
CA ALA A 35 -7.09 -15.80 -13.56
C ALA A 35 -6.50 -15.95 -14.98
N ALA A 36 -7.22 -15.48 -16.01
CA ALA A 36 -6.72 -15.46 -17.40
C ALA A 36 -5.42 -14.66 -17.60
N ARG A 37 -5.03 -13.79 -16.65
CA ARG A 37 -3.79 -13.01 -16.69
C ARG A 37 -2.66 -13.59 -15.85
N LEU A 38 -2.80 -14.83 -15.37
CA LEU A 38 -1.80 -15.47 -14.52
C LEU A 38 -0.43 -15.57 -15.17
N THR A 39 -0.39 -15.81 -16.48
CA THR A 39 0.84 -15.95 -17.28
C THR A 39 1.12 -14.73 -18.15
N ASP A 40 0.34 -13.65 -18.01
CA ASP A 40 0.56 -12.43 -18.77
C ASP A 40 1.90 -11.79 -18.37
N ALA A 41 2.77 -11.57 -19.35
CA ALA A 41 4.13 -11.07 -19.10
C ALA A 41 4.12 -9.67 -18.45
N GLY A 42 3.18 -8.81 -18.85
CA GLY A 42 3.02 -7.48 -18.24
C GLY A 42 2.59 -7.57 -16.78
N MET A 43 1.65 -8.47 -16.47
CA MET A 43 1.18 -8.71 -15.10
C MET A 43 2.31 -9.26 -14.21
N LEU A 44 3.09 -10.20 -14.70
CA LEU A 44 4.23 -10.76 -13.97
C LEU A 44 5.31 -9.69 -13.71
N TRP A 45 5.65 -8.90 -14.73
CA TRP A 45 6.60 -7.80 -14.59
C TRP A 45 6.15 -6.79 -13.54
N LEU A 46 4.90 -6.32 -13.61
CA LEU A 46 4.36 -5.33 -12.69
C LEU A 46 4.35 -5.87 -11.25
N LYS A 47 3.86 -7.09 -11.05
CA LYS A 47 3.84 -7.75 -9.74
C LYS A 47 5.23 -7.83 -9.13
N ASN A 48 6.22 -8.25 -9.92
CA ASN A 48 7.60 -8.36 -9.46
C ASN A 48 8.19 -6.98 -9.13
N ARG A 49 7.93 -5.96 -9.96
CA ARG A 49 8.39 -4.59 -9.69
C ARG A 49 7.77 -4.01 -8.42
N LEU A 50 6.47 -4.22 -8.20
CA LEU A 50 5.79 -3.79 -6.98
C LEU A 50 6.39 -4.47 -5.74
N PHE A 51 6.65 -5.78 -5.78
CA PHE A 51 7.28 -6.47 -4.65
C PHE A 51 8.72 -6.02 -4.39
N ALA A 52 9.51 -5.77 -5.43
CA ALA A 52 10.86 -5.23 -5.28
C ALA A 52 10.84 -3.85 -4.60
N GLU A 53 9.99 -2.95 -5.08
CA GLU A 53 9.83 -1.60 -4.52
C GLU A 53 9.32 -1.63 -3.06
N MET A 54 8.41 -2.56 -2.74
CA MET A 54 7.94 -2.74 -1.36
C MET A 54 9.02 -3.31 -0.44
N ALA A 55 9.89 -4.20 -0.94
CA ALA A 55 11.02 -4.71 -0.16
C ALA A 55 12.04 -3.60 0.12
N GLU A 56 12.33 -2.75 -0.87
CA GLU A 56 13.25 -1.62 -0.74
C GLU A 56 12.72 -0.55 0.23
N ASN A 57 11.45 -0.17 0.13
CA ASN A 57 10.84 0.83 1.02
C ASN A 57 10.50 0.28 2.42
N GLY A 58 10.16 -1.01 2.53
CA GLY A 58 9.92 -1.67 3.81
C GLY A 58 11.17 -1.80 4.69
N MET A 59 12.37 -1.66 4.11
CA MET A 59 13.65 -1.59 4.84
C MET A 59 14.00 -0.18 5.33
N GLN A 60 13.27 0.86 4.91
CA GLN A 60 13.50 2.26 5.31
C GLN A 60 12.57 2.72 6.45
N GLU A 61 11.53 1.96 6.79
CA GLU A 61 10.59 2.25 7.89
C GLU A 61 10.80 1.32 9.10
N GLY A 62 12.06 1.03 9.43
CA GLY A 62 12.47 0.29 10.64
C GLY A 62 12.95 1.21 11.76
#